data_AF-A0AAU8BU12-F1
#
_entry.id   AF-A0AAU8BU12-F1
#
_cell.length_a   1.000
_cell.length_b   1.000
_cell.length_c   1.000
_cell.angle_alpha   90.00
_cell.angle_beta   90.00
_cell.angle_gamma   90.00
#
_symmetry.space_group_name_H-M   'P 1'
#
loop_
_entity.id
_entity.type
_entity.pdbx_description
1 polymer ?
#
loop_
_entity_poly.entity_id
_entity_poly.type
_entity_poly.pdbx_seq_one_letter_code
_entity_poly.pdbx_strand_id
1 'polypeptide(L)'
;MGVFFGTTHFVVFADSPSDCLVSVSNCYPSPLNPNVYEPVVGREYLSLGEVKHFDDFESAKEALRSHILSTTELDLLSNVYAQTSAKLDLERLQHERKVAIRNSRNVASDSKGYFQQEIERLNKRIECHKSSVAKLDAQVRALRALRRRKIEVSFLPKEKVYA
;
A
#
# COMPACT_ATOMS: atom_id res chain seq x y z
N MET A 1 29.54 4.70 -31.74
CA MET A 1 28.07 4.70 -31.83
C MET A 1 27.65 3.28 -32.15
N GLY A 2 26.91 2.62 -31.25
CA GLY A 2 26.44 1.24 -31.47
C GLY A 2 25.21 1.21 -32.39
N VAL A 3 25.07 0.14 -33.17
CA VAL A 3 23.89 -0.11 -34.00
C VAL A 3 22.70 -0.41 -33.07
N PHE A 4 21.58 0.28 -33.30
CA PHE A 4 20.34 0.13 -32.53
C PHE A 4 19.50 -1.00 -33.13
N PHE A 5 19.10 -1.98 -32.29
CA PHE A 5 18.41 -3.19 -32.76
C PHE A 5 16.97 -3.34 -32.27
N GLY A 6 16.46 -2.41 -31.44
CA GLY A 6 15.07 -2.39 -31.01
C GLY A 6 14.86 -1.85 -29.60
N THR A 7 13.61 -1.94 -29.14
CA THR A 7 13.17 -1.53 -27.81
C THR A 7 12.53 -2.70 -27.08
N THR A 8 12.85 -2.85 -25.80
CA THR A 8 12.24 -3.84 -24.88
C THR A 8 11.65 -3.12 -23.68
N HIS A 9 10.72 -3.78 -23.00
CA HIS A 9 10.15 -3.28 -21.77
C HIS A 9 10.94 -3.84 -20.60
N PHE A 10 11.16 -3.04 -19.56
CA PHE A 10 11.69 -3.53 -18.31
C PHE A 10 10.84 -3.07 -17.14
N VAL A 11 10.82 -3.92 -16.13
CA VAL A 11 10.07 -3.71 -14.89
C VAL A 11 11.06 -3.64 -13.75
N VAL A 12 10.87 -2.67 -12.87
CA VAL A 12 11.60 -2.58 -11.61
C VAL A 12 10.70 -3.09 -10.49
N PHE A 13 11.07 -4.23 -9.93
CA PHE A 13 10.46 -4.80 -8.73
C PHE A 13 11.17 -4.21 -7.52
N ALA A 14 10.70 -3.05 -7.07
CA ALA A 14 11.17 -2.42 -5.85
C ALA A 14 10.57 -3.09 -4.61
N ASP A 15 11.26 -2.98 -3.48
CA ASP A 15 10.75 -3.40 -2.16
C ASP A 15 9.55 -2.55 -1.74
N SER A 16 9.56 -1.27 -2.13
CA SER A 16 8.40 -0.39 -1.94
C SER A 16 7.43 -0.52 -3.14
N PRO A 17 6.15 -0.85 -2.90
CA PRO A 17 5.16 -0.95 -3.96
C PRO A 17 4.84 0.41 -4.59
N SER A 18 5.27 1.54 -4.00
CA SER A 18 5.15 2.88 -4.59
C SER A 18 6.16 3.15 -5.71
N ASP A 19 7.29 2.45 -5.69
CA ASP A 19 8.47 2.74 -6.52
C ASP A 19 8.60 1.73 -7.69
N CYS A 20 7.68 0.77 -7.72
CA CYS A 20 7.47 -0.16 -8.82
C CYS A 20 7.11 0.59 -10.12
N LEU A 21 7.87 0.35 -11.18
CA LEU A 21 7.68 1.04 -12.46
C LEU A 21 7.92 0.13 -13.66
N VAL A 22 7.33 0.51 -14.80
CA VAL A 22 7.60 -0.08 -16.12
C VAL A 22 8.22 1.00 -16.98
N SER A 23 9.30 0.68 -17.68
CA SER A 23 9.97 1.59 -18.61
C SER A 23 10.43 0.85 -19.87
N VAL A 24 11.01 1.59 -20.80
CA VAL A 24 11.50 1.07 -22.08
C VAL A 24 13.02 1.22 -22.14
N SER A 25 13.69 0.15 -22.53
CA SER A 25 15.14 0.12 -22.76
C SER A 25 15.45 -0.12 -24.23
N ASN A 26 16.46 0.58 -24.73
CA ASN A 26 17.02 0.31 -26.05
C ASN A 26 17.96 -0.90 -25.99
N CYS A 27 17.91 -1.74 -27.02
CA CYS A 27 18.79 -2.89 -27.17
C CYS A 27 20.00 -2.55 -28.03
N TYR A 28 21.19 -2.91 -27.53
CA TYR A 28 22.48 -2.74 -28.21
C TYR A 28 23.23 -4.07 -28.24
N PRO A 29 24.13 -4.29 -29.21
CA PRO A 29 24.95 -5.50 -29.24
C PRO A 29 25.83 -5.57 -28.00
N SER A 30 25.87 -6.75 -27.39
CA SER A 30 26.68 -7.05 -26.21
C SER A 30 28.16 -6.85 -26.53
N PRO A 31 28.94 -6.20 -25.64
CA PRO A 31 30.38 -6.02 -25.87
C PRO A 31 31.15 -7.35 -25.92
N LEU A 32 30.57 -8.43 -25.36
CA LEU A 32 31.17 -9.76 -25.35
C LEU A 32 30.80 -10.59 -26.59
N ASN A 33 29.62 -10.35 -27.17
CA ASN A 33 29.18 -11.05 -28.38
C ASN A 33 28.28 -10.13 -29.23
N PRO A 34 28.74 -9.70 -30.41
CA PRO A 34 27.98 -8.78 -31.26
C PRO A 34 26.68 -9.37 -31.82
N ASN A 35 26.48 -10.69 -31.73
CA ASN A 35 25.24 -11.36 -32.16
C ASN A 35 24.17 -11.43 -31.06
N VAL A 36 24.50 -11.03 -29.82
CA VAL A 36 23.58 -11.00 -28.68
C VAL A 36 23.21 -9.56 -28.41
N TYR A 37 21.91 -9.25 -28.38
CA TYR A 37 21.42 -7.89 -28.14
C TYR A 37 20.90 -7.77 -26.72
N GLU A 38 21.47 -6.85 -25.94
CA GLU A 38 21.14 -6.66 -24.53
C GLU A 38 20.46 -5.30 -24.30
N PRO A 39 19.40 -5.26 -23.49
CA PRO A 39 18.78 -4.02 -23.06
C PRO A 39 19.70 -3.25 -22.11
N VAL A 40 19.90 -1.96 -22.39
CA VAL A 40 20.72 -1.10 -21.52
C VAL A 40 19.82 -0.44 -20.48
N VAL A 41 20.03 -0.79 -19.21
CA VAL A 41 19.33 -0.22 -18.06
C VAL A 41 20.24 0.74 -17.31
N GLY A 42 19.73 1.93 -16.98
CA GLY A 42 20.46 2.89 -16.16
C GLY A 42 20.69 2.37 -14.73
N ARG A 43 21.85 2.68 -14.14
CA ARG A 43 22.21 2.27 -12.76
C ARG A 43 21.18 2.69 -11.71
N GLU A 44 20.47 3.80 -11.96
CA GLU A 44 19.40 4.30 -11.10
C GLU A 44 18.29 3.26 -10.89
N TYR A 45 17.89 2.54 -11.94
CA TYR A 45 16.84 1.52 -11.83
C TYR A 45 17.32 0.26 -11.09
N LEU A 46 18.59 -0.11 -11.26
CA LEU A 46 19.20 -1.23 -10.54
C LEU A 46 19.32 -0.96 -9.03
N SER A 47 19.40 0.32 -8.63
CA SER A 47 19.44 0.70 -7.22
C SER A 47 18.08 0.60 -6.52
N LEU A 48 16.99 0.59 -7.28
CA LEU A 48 15.62 0.54 -6.74
C LEU A 48 15.16 -0.89 -6.44
N GLY A 49 15.69 -1.89 -7.13
CA GLY A 49 15.30 -3.27 -6.94
C GLY A 49 15.68 -4.20 -8.10
N GLU A 50 15.00 -5.35 -8.16
CA GLU A 50 15.24 -6.34 -9.21
C GLU A 50 14.66 -5.86 -10.54
N VAL A 51 15.46 -5.87 -11.61
CA VAL A 51 15.03 -5.48 -12.95
C VAL A 51 14.83 -6.73 -13.81
N LYS A 52 13.65 -6.87 -14.43
CA LYS A 52 13.39 -7.93 -15.43
C LYS A 52 12.94 -7.33 -16.74
N HIS A 53 13.34 -8.00 -17.82
CA HIS A 53 13.01 -7.63 -19.19
C HIS A 53 11.87 -8.47 -19.72
N PHE A 54 11.03 -7.83 -20.52
CA PHE A 54 9.89 -8.43 -21.19
C PHE A 54 9.81 -7.91 -22.61
N ASP A 55 9.41 -8.78 -23.53
CA ASP A 55 9.22 -8.43 -24.92
C ASP A 55 7.99 -7.51 -25.07
N ASP A 56 6.91 -7.86 -24.38
CA ASP A 56 5.63 -7.16 -24.45
C ASP A 56 5.31 -6.33 -23.20
N PHE A 57 4.67 -5.18 -23.42
CA PHE A 57 4.21 -4.30 -22.34
C PHE A 57 3.15 -4.95 -21.44
N GLU A 58 2.24 -5.73 -22.00
CA GLU A 58 1.19 -6.38 -21.20
C GLU A 58 1.78 -7.43 -20.26
N SER A 59 2.78 -8.20 -20.69
CA SER A 59 3.49 -9.14 -19.81
C SER A 59 4.25 -8.42 -18.68
N ALA A 60 4.94 -7.31 -19.01
CA ALA A 60 5.60 -6.46 -18.01
C ALA A 60 4.61 -5.93 -16.95
N LYS A 61 3.45 -5.46 -17.41
CA LYS A 61 2.39 -4.92 -16.57
C LYS A 61 1.73 -5.99 -15.70
N GLU A 62 1.50 -7.19 -16.23
CA GLU A 62 0.99 -8.32 -15.44
C GLU A 62 1.96 -8.74 -14.35
N ALA A 63 3.26 -8.84 -14.67
CA ALA A 63 4.29 -9.17 -13.70
C ALA A 63 4.35 -8.13 -12.58
N LEU A 64 4.31 -6.83 -12.92
CA LEU A 64 4.31 -5.75 -11.94
C LEU A 64 3.06 -5.77 -11.05
N ARG A 65 1.88 -6.04 -11.63
CA ARG A 65 0.64 -6.21 -10.85
C ARG A 65 0.76 -7.36 -9.87
N SER A 66 1.27 -8.50 -10.32
CA SER A 66 1.46 -9.68 -9.47
C SER A 66 2.37 -9.36 -8.28
N HIS A 67 3.49 -8.66 -8.52
CA HIS A 67 4.41 -8.23 -7.46
C HIS A 67 3.78 -7.24 -6.48
N ILE A 68 3.06 -6.23 -6.97
CA ILE A 68 2.35 -5.28 -6.10
C ILE A 68 1.30 -6.00 -5.25
N LEU A 69 0.60 -6.99 -5.82
CA LEU A 69 -0.39 -7.77 -5.10
C LEU A 69 0.24 -8.60 -3.99
N SER A 70 1.31 -9.34 -4.29
CA SER A 70 1.98 -10.21 -3.33
C SER A 70 2.61 -9.41 -2.18
N THR A 71 3.29 -8.30 -2.50
CA THR A 71 3.92 -7.43 -1.48
C THR A 71 2.91 -6.78 -0.55
N THR A 72 1.75 -6.35 -1.06
CA THR A 72 0.75 -5.65 -0.25
C THR A 72 -0.31 -6.55 0.39
N GLU A 73 -0.28 -7.87 0.15
CA GLU A 73 -1.35 -8.79 0.59
C GLU A 73 -1.44 -8.92 2.09
N LEU A 74 -0.31 -9.19 2.74
CA LEU A 74 -0.25 -9.33 4.19
C LEU A 74 -0.63 -8.03 4.90
N ASP A 75 -0.17 -6.88 4.39
CA ASP A 75 -0.51 -5.57 4.92
C ASP A 75 -2.00 -5.26 4.77
N LEU A 76 -2.60 -5.62 3.63
CA LEU A 76 -4.03 -5.40 3.44
C LEU A 76 -4.87 -6.31 4.33
N LEU A 77 -4.50 -7.59 4.45
CA LEU A 77 -5.19 -8.53 5.33
C LEU A 77 -5.09 -8.10 6.79
N SER A 78 -3.89 -7.81 7.28
CA SER A 78 -3.67 -7.38 8.67
C SER A 78 -4.45 -6.12 9.01
N ASN A 79 -4.45 -5.11 8.13
CA ASN A 79 -5.23 -3.89 8.33
C ASN A 79 -6.74 -4.12 8.33
N VAL A 80 -7.25 -5.02 7.47
CA VAL A 80 -8.67 -5.39 7.47
C VAL A 80 -9.05 -6.13 8.75
N TYR A 81 -8.22 -7.05 9.24
CA TYR A 81 -8.45 -7.74 10.52
C TYR A 81 -8.41 -6.77 11.71
N ALA A 82 -7.44 -5.85 11.74
CA ALA A 82 -7.37 -4.82 12.77
C ALA A 82 -8.62 -3.92 12.73
N GLN A 83 -9.09 -3.58 11.53
CA GLN A 83 -10.29 -2.77 11.33
C GLN A 83 -11.55 -3.48 11.83
N THR A 84 -11.73 -4.77 11.51
CA THR A 84 -12.89 -5.54 11.98
C THR A 84 -12.86 -5.69 13.50
N SER A 85 -11.71 -6.00 14.09
CA SER A 85 -11.55 -6.06 15.55
C SER A 85 -11.89 -4.72 16.21
N ALA A 86 -11.37 -3.60 15.69
CA ALA A 86 -11.64 -2.28 16.25
C ALA A 86 -13.12 -1.87 16.14
N LYS A 87 -13.82 -2.32 15.09
CA LYS A 87 -15.28 -2.11 14.94
C LYS A 87 -16.08 -2.91 15.97
N LEU A 88 -15.73 -4.18 16.18
CA LEU A 88 -16.38 -5.03 17.18
C LEU A 88 -16.18 -4.47 18.60
N ASP A 89 -14.98 -3.99 18.93
CA ASP A 89 -14.72 -3.34 20.21
C ASP A 89 -15.54 -2.06 20.38
N LEU A 90 -15.72 -1.29 19.31
CA LEU A 90 -16.54 -0.08 19.32
C LEU A 90 -18.02 -0.41 19.58
N GLU A 91 -18.56 -1.45 18.92
CA GLU A 91 -19.92 -1.94 19.17
C GLU A 91 -20.11 -2.42 20.61
N ARG A 92 -19.12 -3.15 21.14
CA ARG A 92 -19.10 -3.58 22.55
C ARG A 92 -19.13 -2.39 23.51
N LEU A 93 -18.25 -1.39 23.32
CA LEU A 93 -18.19 -0.19 24.16
C LEU A 93 -19.49 0.63 24.08
N GLN A 94 -20.11 0.70 22.90
CA GLN A 94 -21.42 1.34 22.74
C GLN A 94 -22.52 0.60 23.50
N HIS A 95 -22.48 -0.74 23.49
CA HIS A 95 -23.42 -1.55 24.27
C HIS A 95 -23.20 -1.36 25.77
N GLU A 96 -21.95 -1.42 26.26
CA GLU A 96 -21.59 -1.16 27.66
C GLU A 96 -22.08 0.23 28.10
N ARG A 97 -21.89 1.26 27.26
CA ARG A 97 -22.40 2.60 27.52
C ARG A 97 -23.93 2.65 27.62
N LYS A 98 -24.65 1.96 26.72
CA LYS A 98 -26.13 1.89 26.76
C LYS A 98 -26.60 1.22 28.06
N VAL A 99 -25.92 0.17 28.50
CA VAL A 99 -26.21 -0.51 29.77
C VAL A 99 -25.95 0.43 30.95
N ALA A 100 -24.81 1.13 30.98
CA ALA A 100 -24.49 2.10 32.03
C ALA A 100 -25.53 3.24 32.12
N ILE A 101 -26.00 3.76 30.97
CA ILE A 101 -27.07 4.78 30.91
C ILE A 101 -28.41 4.22 31.43
N ARG A 102 -28.73 2.97 31.10
CA ARG A 102 -29.97 2.35 31.59
C ARG A 102 -29.92 2.14 33.10
N ASN A 103 -28.78 1.69 33.61
CA ASN A 103 -28.59 1.47 35.04
C ASN A 103 -28.64 2.79 35.80
N SER A 104 -27.99 3.86 35.32
CA SER A 104 -28.00 5.17 35.97
C SER A 104 -29.41 5.77 36.15
N ARG A 105 -30.35 5.43 35.26
CA ARG A 105 -31.76 5.83 35.36
C ARG A 105 -32.54 5.08 36.44
N ASN A 106 -32.09 3.89 36.81
CA ASN A 106 -32.78 2.98 37.73
C ASN A 106 -32.23 3.01 39.17
N VAL A 107 -31.19 3.80 39.46
CA VAL A 107 -30.57 3.86 40.81
C VAL A 107 -30.88 5.18 41.54
N ALA A 108 -30.91 5.12 42.87
CA ALA A 108 -31.03 6.27 43.78
C ALA A 108 -29.95 7.34 43.54
N SER A 109 -30.20 8.58 43.98
CA SER A 109 -29.37 9.77 43.70
C SER A 109 -27.88 9.57 44.00
N ASP A 110 -27.56 8.86 45.07
CA ASP A 110 -26.21 8.79 45.62
C ASP A 110 -25.27 7.94 44.75
N SER A 111 -25.83 7.05 43.91
CA SER A 111 -25.06 6.23 42.97
C SER A 111 -24.94 6.85 41.57
N LYS A 112 -25.67 7.94 41.28
CA LYS A 112 -25.67 8.57 39.94
C LYS A 112 -24.30 9.14 39.57
N GLY A 113 -23.54 9.66 40.53
CA GLY A 113 -22.19 10.19 40.30
C GLY A 113 -21.21 9.14 39.77
N TYR A 114 -21.28 7.90 40.26
CA TYR A 114 -20.46 6.80 39.80
C TYR A 114 -20.75 6.45 38.33
N PHE A 115 -22.02 6.28 37.97
CA PHE A 115 -22.39 5.96 36.59
C PHE A 115 -22.08 7.10 35.62
N GLN A 116 -22.14 8.36 36.06
CA GLN A 116 -21.78 9.50 35.24
C GLN A 116 -20.29 9.47 34.87
N GLN A 117 -19.40 9.19 35.83
CA GLN A 117 -17.98 9.01 35.58
C GLN A 117 -17.69 7.82 34.66
N GLU A 118 -18.42 6.72 34.81
CA GLU A 118 -18.27 5.53 33.96
C GLU A 118 -18.71 5.81 32.51
N ILE A 119 -19.81 6.54 32.31
CA ILE A 119 -20.28 6.97 30.99
C ILE A 119 -19.25 7.89 30.33
N GLU A 120 -18.66 8.84 31.06
CA GLU A 120 -17.61 9.73 30.53
C GLU A 120 -16.36 8.95 30.12
N ARG A 121 -15.92 7.98 30.94
CA ARG A 121 -14.80 7.08 30.60
C ARG A 121 -15.09 6.29 29.33
N LEU A 122 -16.30 5.73 29.20
CA LEU A 122 -16.71 5.00 28.00
C LEU A 122 -16.78 5.92 26.77
N ASN A 123 -17.25 7.15 26.89
CA ASN A 123 -17.25 8.13 25.79
C ASN A 123 -15.83 8.39 25.27
N LYS A 124 -14.87 8.64 26.17
CA LYS A 124 -13.46 8.85 25.80
C LYS A 124 -12.89 7.64 25.07
N ARG A 125 -13.14 6.42 25.57
CA ARG A 125 -12.70 5.18 24.89
C ARG A 125 -13.33 5.03 23.50
N ILE A 126 -14.63 5.31 23.36
CA ILE A 126 -15.33 5.27 22.08
C ILE A 126 -14.70 6.24 21.09
N GLU A 127 -14.37 7.47 21.50
CA GLU A 127 -13.70 8.45 20.64
C GLU A 127 -12.31 7.99 20.20
N CYS A 128 -11.50 7.44 21.12
CA CYS A 128 -10.22 6.85 20.78
C CYS A 128 -10.36 5.73 19.74
N HIS A 129 -11.28 4.78 19.95
CA HIS A 129 -11.52 3.69 19.00
C HIS A 129 -12.05 4.17 17.65
N LYS A 130 -12.94 5.18 17.63
CA LYS A 130 -13.38 5.82 16.37
C LYS A 130 -12.21 6.37 15.58
N SER A 131 -11.28 7.06 16.24
CA SER A 131 -10.10 7.60 15.57
C SER A 131 -9.18 6.50 15.03
N SER A 132 -9.05 5.38 15.76
CA SER A 132 -8.30 4.21 15.31
C SER A 132 -8.93 3.57 14.07
N VAL A 133 -10.25 3.36 14.07
CA VAL A 133 -10.98 2.85 12.89
C VAL A 133 -10.80 3.77 11.69
N ALA A 134 -10.87 5.10 11.88
CA ALA A 134 -10.66 6.05 10.79
C ALA A 134 -9.25 5.98 10.19
N LYS A 135 -8.22 5.77 11.01
CA LYS A 135 -6.83 5.57 10.54
C LYS A 135 -6.68 4.28 9.73
N LEU A 136 -7.21 3.17 10.25
CA LEU A 136 -7.19 1.88 9.55
C LEU A 136 -7.97 1.94 8.23
N ASP A 137 -9.13 2.60 8.22
CA ASP A 137 -9.89 2.87 7.00
C ASP A 137 -9.06 3.61 5.94
N ALA A 138 -8.31 4.65 6.36
CA ALA A 138 -7.45 5.41 5.47
C ALA A 138 -6.31 4.56 4.89
N GLN A 139 -5.67 3.72 5.72
CA GLN A 139 -4.60 2.80 5.29
C GLN A 139 -5.13 1.76 4.30
N VAL A 140 -6.27 1.11 4.58
CA VAL A 140 -6.89 0.15 3.67
C VAL A 140 -7.26 0.81 2.34
N ARG A 141 -7.78 2.05 2.37
CA ARG A 141 -8.07 2.80 1.14
C ARG A 141 -6.81 3.11 0.34
N ALA A 142 -5.73 3.53 1.00
CA ALA A 142 -4.46 3.80 0.35
C ALA A 142 -3.89 2.55 -0.34
N LEU A 143 -3.87 1.41 0.35
CA LEU A 143 -3.41 0.12 -0.23
C LEU A 143 -4.28 -0.32 -1.41
N ARG A 144 -5.61 -0.17 -1.31
CA ARG A 144 -6.53 -0.46 -2.43
C ARG A 144 -6.33 0.49 -3.61
N ALA A 145 -6.06 1.76 -3.35
CA ALA A 145 -5.78 2.75 -4.39
C ALA A 145 -4.47 2.41 -5.10
N LEU A 146 -3.43 2.00 -4.36
CA LEU A 146 -2.16 1.55 -4.92
C LEU A 146 -2.36 0.35 -5.85
N ARG A 147 -3.11 -0.68 -5.42
CA ARG A 147 -3.42 -1.86 -6.25
C ARG A 147 -4.23 -1.56 -7.52
N ARG A 148 -5.01 -0.48 -7.52
CA ARG A 148 -5.81 -0.03 -8.67
C ARG A 148 -5.11 1.02 -9.50
N ARG A 149 -3.91 1.45 -9.10
CA ARG A 149 -3.15 2.47 -9.83
C ARG A 149 -2.90 1.98 -11.24
N LYS A 150 -3.20 2.84 -12.22
CA LYS A 150 -2.86 2.58 -13.60
C LYS A 150 -1.34 2.55 -13.70
N ILE A 151 -0.81 1.41 -14.14
CA ILE A 151 0.61 1.26 -14.45
C ILE A 151 0.81 1.95 -15.79
N GLU A 152 1.57 3.03 -15.77
CA GLU A 152 1.98 3.77 -16.95
C GLU A 152 3.47 3.56 -17.17
N VAL A 153 3.88 3.59 -18.43
CA VAL A 153 5.30 3.57 -18.78
C VAL A 153 5.90 4.88 -18.29
N SER A 154 6.77 4.82 -17.28
CA SER A 154 7.51 6.00 -16.83
C SER A 154 8.87 6.02 -17.51
N PHE A 155 9.22 7.18 -18.05
CA PHE A 155 10.58 7.47 -18.49
C PHE A 155 11.20 8.33 -17.41
N LEU A 156 12.28 7.88 -16.76
CA LEU A 156 13.04 8.79 -15.90
C LEU A 156 13.49 9.98 -16.76
N PRO A 157 13.23 11.23 -16.33
CA PRO A 157 13.71 12.40 -17.05
C PRO A 157 15.23 12.34 -17.13
N LYS A 158 15.79 12.65 -18.31
CA LYS A 158 17.23 12.62 -18.63
C LYS A 158 18.11 13.49 -17.71
N GLU A 159 17.53 14.26 -16.80
CA GLU A 159 18.20 15.26 -15.97
C GLU A 159 19.12 14.67 -14.88
N LYS A 160 19.12 13.35 -14.65
CA LYS A 160 20.08 12.69 -13.73
C LYS A 160 21.20 11.91 -14.42
N VAL A 161 21.21 11.83 -15.75
CA VAL A 161 22.17 11.00 -16.50
C VAL A 161 23.57 11.66 -16.63
N TYR A 162 23.70 12.93 -16.23
CA TYR A 162 24.97 13.68 -16.29
C TYR A 162 25.22 14.53 -15.02
N ALA A 163 25.23 13.89 -13.85
CA ALA A 163 25.80 14.49 -12.63
C ALA A 163 26.99 13.65 -12.15
#